data_AF-A0A6G1X904-F1
#
_entry.id   AF-A0A6G1X904-F1
#
_cell.length_a   1.000
_cell.length_b   1.000
_cell.length_c   1.000
_cell.angle_alpha   90.00
_cell.angle_beta   90.00
_cell.angle_gamma   90.00
#
_symmetry.space_group_name_H-M   'P 1'
#
loop_
_entity.id
_entity.type
_entity.pdbx_description
1 polymer ?
#
loop_
_entity_poly.entity_id
_entity_poly.type
_entity_poly.pdbx_seq_one_letter_code
_entity_poly.pdbx_strand_id
1 'polypeptide(L)'
;MSQTETVELKKSNIVLVVFLSLITLGIYIGYWFLNRKDSIQTLESKRGVPFKWWVVFTIYLVTAFLLFFTDAVFFTPYGMLIVESVNTIIAYYFLGLLYYSVFRLKEVLESHYEELHLHKVLLFFFHIWYIQFKLNQLKQSSLPLQE
;
A
#
# COMPACT_ATOMS: atom_id res chain seq x y z
N MET A 1 -15.87 29.33 -7.75
CA MET A 1 -14.68 29.00 -8.55
C MET A 1 -13.83 28.06 -7.70
N SER A 2 -14.23 26.79 -7.61
CA SER A 2 -13.54 25.79 -6.79
C SER A 2 -12.23 25.42 -7.46
N GLN A 3 -11.12 25.73 -6.78
CA GLN A 3 -9.83 25.20 -7.15
C GLN A 3 -9.88 23.69 -6.93
N THR A 4 -9.90 22.93 -8.02
CA THR A 4 -9.56 21.52 -8.01
C THR A 4 -8.11 21.43 -7.56
N GLU A 5 -7.87 21.24 -6.26
CA GLU A 5 -6.59 20.76 -5.75
C GLU A 5 -6.33 19.42 -6.44
N THR A 6 -5.59 19.48 -7.54
CA THR A 6 -5.15 18.30 -8.27
C THR A 6 -4.25 17.53 -7.34
N VAL A 7 -4.77 16.46 -6.76
CA VAL A 7 -4.00 15.52 -5.96
C VAL A 7 -2.86 15.02 -6.84
N GLU A 8 -1.65 15.57 -6.65
CA GLU A 8 -0.46 15.17 -7.39
C GLU A 8 0.05 13.82 -6.87
N LEU A 9 -0.76 12.77 -7.00
CA LEU A 9 -0.28 11.41 -6.78
C LEU A 9 0.74 11.12 -7.88
N LYS A 10 2.01 11.04 -7.45
CA LYS A 10 3.15 10.78 -8.33
C LYS A 10 2.86 9.55 -9.20
N LYS A 11 2.92 9.75 -10.52
CA LYS A 11 2.77 8.69 -11.54
C LYS A 11 3.80 7.61 -11.22
N SER A 12 3.34 6.40 -10.94
CA SER A 12 4.21 5.25 -10.72
C SER A 12 3.81 4.17 -11.71
N ASN A 13 4.82 3.54 -12.31
CA ASN A 13 4.62 2.43 -13.24
C ASN A 13 4.03 1.25 -12.46
N ILE A 14 2.84 0.81 -12.86
CA ILE A 14 2.08 -0.25 -12.18
C ILE A 14 2.88 -1.55 -12.21
N VAL A 15 3.57 -1.84 -13.32
CA VAL A 15 4.41 -3.04 -13.46
C VAL A 15 5.58 -2.99 -12.48
N LEU A 16 6.19 -1.82 -12.29
CA LEU A 16 7.29 -1.64 -11.34
C LEU A 16 6.78 -1.79 -9.91
N VAL A 17 5.59 -1.27 -9.59
CA VAL A 17 4.95 -1.43 -8.27
C VAL A 17 4.66 -2.91 -7.97
N VAL A 18 4.09 -3.64 -8.93
CA VAL A 18 3.80 -5.08 -8.80
C VAL A 18 5.10 -5.85 -8.62
N PHE A 19 6.10 -5.60 -9.47
CA PHE A 19 7.40 -6.26 -9.45
C PHE A 19 8.13 -6.00 -8.12
N LEU A 20 8.18 -4.74 -7.64
CA LEU A 20 8.77 -4.43 -6.34
C LEU A 20 7.98 -5.04 -5.18
N SER A 21 6.65 -5.08 -5.23
CA SER A 21 5.87 -5.72 -4.16
C SER A 21 6.09 -7.22 -4.06
N LEU A 22 6.30 -7.91 -5.20
CA LEU A 22 6.64 -9.34 -5.24
C LEU A 22 8.09 -9.59 -4.78
N ILE A 23 9.04 -8.78 -5.25
CA ILE A 23 10.46 -8.93 -4.90
C ILE A 23 10.73 -8.61 -3.44
N THR A 24 10.05 -7.59 -2.90
CA THR A 24 10.28 -7.13 -1.53
C THR A 24 9.33 -7.78 -0.52
N LEU A 25 8.62 -8.85 -0.90
CA LEU A 25 7.69 -9.57 -0.02
C LEU A 25 6.69 -8.63 0.69
N GLY A 26 6.20 -7.61 -0.01
CA GLY A 26 5.23 -6.65 0.54
C GLY A 26 5.82 -5.44 1.27
N ILE A 27 7.14 -5.31 1.46
CA ILE A 27 7.75 -4.09 2.04
C ILE A 27 7.38 -2.85 1.22
N TYR A 28 7.37 -2.96 -0.11
CA TYR A 28 6.98 -1.86 -1.00
C TYR A 28 5.56 -1.34 -0.72
N ILE A 29 4.64 -2.22 -0.32
CA ILE A 29 3.25 -1.86 -0.01
C ILE A 29 3.24 -0.88 1.17
N GLY A 30 4.08 -1.14 2.19
CA GLY A 30 4.28 -0.24 3.32
C GLY A 30 4.90 1.09 2.90
N TYR A 31 5.97 1.04 2.11
CA TYR A 31 6.58 2.25 1.55
C TYR A 31 5.59 3.09 0.75
N TRP A 32 4.73 2.46 -0.07
CA TRP A 32 3.73 3.14 -0.90
C TRP A 32 2.72 3.91 -0.04
N PHE A 33 2.22 3.27 1.03
CA PHE A 33 1.30 3.91 1.99
C PHE A 33 1.97 5.07 2.72
N LEU A 34 3.23 4.90 3.15
CA LEU A 34 3.97 5.93 3.86
C LEU A 34 4.32 7.12 2.96
N ASN A 35 4.70 6.88 1.71
CA ASN A 35 5.03 7.94 0.75
C ASN A 35 3.79 8.73 0.27
N ARG A 36 2.58 8.15 0.40
CA ARG A 36 1.31 8.81 0.04
C ARG A 36 0.49 9.23 1.26
N LYS A 37 1.07 9.12 2.46
CA LYS A 37 0.38 9.45 3.71
C LYS A 37 -0.12 10.89 3.69
N ASP A 38 0.69 11.83 3.20
CA ASP A 38 0.37 13.26 3.27
C ASP A 38 -0.78 13.59 2.31
N SER A 39 -0.77 13.04 1.09
CA SER A 39 -1.89 13.20 0.15
C SER A 39 -3.18 12.58 0.67
N ILE A 40 -3.12 11.39 1.27
CA ILE A 40 -4.29 10.71 1.85
C ILE A 40 -4.78 11.47 3.09
N GLN A 41 -3.89 12.00 3.91
CA GLN A 41 -4.23 12.76 5.11
C GLN A 41 -4.82 14.14 4.80
N THR A 42 -4.40 14.78 3.70
CA THR A 42 -5.04 16.01 3.20
C THR A 42 -6.46 15.72 2.71
N LEU A 43 -6.69 14.60 2.03
CA LEU A 43 -8.02 14.16 1.60
C LEU A 43 -8.90 13.71 2.77
N GLU A 44 -8.29 13.22 3.86
CA GLU A 44 -8.99 12.66 5.00
C GLU A 44 -8.77 13.50 6.26
N SER A 45 -9.47 14.64 6.36
CA SER A 45 -9.23 15.64 7.44
C SER A 45 -9.53 15.15 8.87
N LYS A 46 -10.07 13.93 9.05
CA LYS A 46 -10.68 13.52 10.33
C LYS A 46 -10.37 12.13 10.87
N ARG A 47 -9.33 11.43 10.40
CA ARG A 47 -8.84 10.09 10.86
C ARG A 47 -9.48 8.89 10.15
N GLY A 48 -8.70 8.15 9.37
CA GLY A 48 -9.11 6.78 9.01
C GLY A 48 -7.98 5.81 8.72
N VAL A 49 -6.79 6.26 8.32
CA VAL A 49 -5.65 5.34 8.16
C VAL A 49 -4.69 5.40 9.37
N PRO A 50 -4.51 4.28 10.10
CA PRO A 50 -3.52 4.19 11.18
C PRO A 50 -2.08 4.16 10.65
N PHE A 51 -1.57 5.29 10.16
CA PHE A 51 -0.22 5.38 9.56
C PHE A 51 0.91 4.98 10.52
N LYS A 52 0.72 5.17 11.84
CA LYS A 52 1.69 4.71 12.86
C LYS A 52 1.89 3.19 12.80
N TRP A 53 0.83 2.43 12.60
CA TRP A 53 0.90 0.98 12.47
C TRP A 53 1.64 0.59 11.19
N TRP A 54 1.37 1.27 10.07
CA TRP A 54 2.11 1.05 8.82
C TRP A 54 3.62 1.25 8.97
N VAL A 55 4.09 2.24 9.74
CA VAL A 55 5.51 2.43 10.04
C VAL A 55 6.08 1.21 10.78
N VAL A 56 5.40 0.78 11.86
CA VAL A 56 5.83 -0.37 12.67
C VAL A 56 5.91 -1.64 11.84
N PHE A 57 4.88 -1.95 11.05
CA PHE A 57 4.87 -3.14 10.18
C PHE A 57 5.93 -3.05 9.09
N THR A 58 6.16 -1.87 8.50
CA THR A 58 7.21 -1.72 7.47
C THR A 58 8.61 -1.94 8.06
N ILE A 59 8.89 -1.38 9.24
CA ILE A 59 10.17 -1.60 9.94
C ILE A 59 10.34 -3.08 10.30
N TYR A 60 9.28 -3.71 10.79
CA TYR A 60 9.29 -5.15 11.08
C TYR A 60 9.60 -5.97 9.82
N LEU A 61 8.92 -5.71 8.69
CA LEU A 61 9.14 -6.45 7.45
C LEU A 61 10.57 -6.27 6.93
N VAL A 62 11.12 -5.06 7.00
CA VAL A 62 12.54 -4.83 6.65
C VAL A 62 13.47 -5.61 7.57
N THR A 63 13.20 -5.63 8.87
CA THR A 63 14.00 -6.38 9.85
C THR A 63 13.91 -7.88 9.61
N ALA A 64 12.70 -8.42 9.40
CA ALA A 64 12.46 -9.82 9.09
C ALA A 64 13.14 -10.23 7.77
N PHE A 65 13.12 -9.35 6.77
CA PHE A 65 13.82 -9.56 5.50
C PHE A 65 15.33 -9.61 5.68
N LEU A 66 15.91 -8.75 6.52
CA LEU A 66 17.34 -8.83 6.85
C LEU A 66 17.67 -10.11 7.62
N LEU A 67 16.82 -10.49 8.59
CA LEU A 67 17.00 -11.70 9.38
C LEU A 67 16.95 -12.96 8.52
N PHE A 68 16.11 -12.99 7.47
CA PHE A 68 16.03 -14.11 6.52
C PHE A 68 17.39 -14.47 5.90
N PHE A 69 18.24 -13.49 5.59
CA PHE A 69 19.59 -13.76 5.06
C PHE A 69 20.56 -14.29 6.12
N THR A 70 20.33 -13.95 7.38
CA THR A 70 21.21 -14.32 8.50
C THR A 70 20.73 -15.56 9.26
N ASP A 71 19.52 -16.04 8.96
CA ASP A 71 18.79 -17.07 9.69
C ASP A 71 19.64 -18.34 9.86
N ALA A 72 20.19 -18.82 8.73
CA ALA A 72 20.99 -20.03 8.66
C ALA A 72 22.30 -20.01 9.49
N VAL A 73 22.78 -18.82 9.90
CA VAL A 73 24.05 -18.67 10.62
C VAL A 73 23.85 -18.42 12.11
N PHE A 74 22.76 -17.75 12.49
CA PHE A 74 22.55 -17.27 13.87
C PHE A 74 21.55 -18.10 14.67
N PHE A 75 20.60 -18.79 14.05
CA PHE A 75 19.52 -19.45 14.78
C PHE A 75 19.70 -20.96 14.91
N THR A 76 19.34 -21.49 16.07
CA THR A 76 19.17 -22.93 16.29
C THR A 76 17.89 -23.41 15.60
N PRO A 77 17.73 -24.72 15.31
CA PRO A 77 16.51 -25.25 14.68
C PRO A 77 15.22 -24.90 15.45
N TYR A 78 15.29 -24.83 16.79
CA TYR A 78 14.16 -24.42 17.62
C TYR A 78 13.88 -22.92 17.55
N GLY A 79 14.91 -22.08 17.41
CA GLY A 79 14.77 -20.63 17.23
C GLY A 79 14.08 -20.28 15.91
N MET A 80 14.43 -20.97 14.83
CA MET A 80 13.80 -20.81 13.51
C MET A 80 12.28 -21.00 13.57
N LEU A 81 11.82 -22.07 14.23
CA LEU A 81 10.38 -22.37 14.35
C LEU A 81 9.62 -21.28 15.09
N ILE A 82 10.22 -20.69 16.13
CA ILE A 82 9.61 -19.59 16.88
C ILE A 82 9.52 -18.35 16.00
N VAL A 83 10.61 -17.99 15.30
CA VAL A 83 10.65 -16.83 14.39
C VAL A 83 9.64 -16.99 13.27
N GLU A 84 9.55 -18.17 12.66
CA GLU A 84 8.59 -18.48 11.59
C GLU A 84 7.13 -18.36 12.08
N SER A 85 6.85 -18.86 13.28
CA SER A 85 5.53 -18.74 13.91
C SER A 85 5.15 -17.28 14.15
N VAL A 86 6.07 -16.49 14.71
CA VAL A 86 5.87 -15.05 14.94
C VAL A 86 5.67 -14.31 13.61
N ASN A 87 6.48 -14.62 12.60
CA ASN A 87 6.39 -14.01 11.28
C ASN A 87 5.06 -14.33 10.61
N THR A 88 4.58 -15.56 10.73
CA THR A 88 3.27 -15.99 10.22
C THR A 88 2.13 -15.20 10.89
N ILE A 89 2.14 -15.09 12.22
CA ILE A 89 1.14 -14.31 12.96
C ILE A 89 1.15 -12.84 12.49
N ILE A 90 2.33 -12.23 12.41
CA ILE A 90 2.48 -10.84 12.00
C ILE A 90 2.05 -10.63 10.54
N ALA A 91 2.31 -11.60 9.65
CA ALA A 91 1.85 -11.56 8.27
C ALA A 91 0.31 -11.51 8.17
N TYR A 92 -0.41 -12.26 9.00
CA TYR A 92 -1.88 -12.19 9.05
C TYR A 92 -2.38 -10.82 9.54
N TYR A 93 -1.76 -10.25 10.57
CA TYR A 93 -2.08 -8.89 11.02
C TYR A 93 -1.79 -7.84 9.94
N PHE A 94 -0.66 -7.98 9.24
CA PHE A 94 -0.30 -7.11 8.13
C PHE A 94 -1.34 -7.19 7.01
N LEU A 95 -1.78 -8.40 6.66
CA LEU A 95 -2.82 -8.61 5.66
C LEU A 95 -4.14 -7.94 6.05
N GLY A 96 -4.56 -8.07 7.32
CA GLY A 96 -5.75 -7.38 7.84
C GLY A 96 -5.62 -5.85 7.76
N LEU A 97 -4.47 -5.29 8.18
CA LEU A 97 -4.17 -3.86 8.09
C LEU A 97 -4.21 -3.39 6.63
N LEU A 98 -3.65 -4.18 5.73
CA LEU A 98 -3.59 -3.90 4.31
C LEU A 98 -5.00 -3.82 3.70
N TYR A 99 -5.83 -4.84 3.92
CA TYR A 99 -7.22 -4.82 3.44
C TYR A 99 -8.00 -3.66 4.02
N TYR A 100 -7.91 -3.42 5.33
CA TYR A 100 -8.56 -2.28 5.97
C TYR A 100 -8.17 -0.96 5.31
N SER A 101 -6.87 -0.75 5.09
CA SER A 101 -6.36 0.48 4.49
C SER A 101 -6.77 0.64 3.03
N VAL A 102 -6.82 -0.46 2.27
CA VAL A 102 -7.23 -0.49 0.86
C VAL A 102 -8.72 -0.17 0.70
N PHE A 103 -9.59 -0.75 1.54
CA PHE A 103 -11.01 -0.41 1.57
C PHE A 103 -11.24 1.04 2.01
N ARG A 104 -10.51 1.50 3.03
CA ARG A 104 -10.62 2.88 3.49
C ARG A 104 -10.21 3.88 2.41
N LEU A 105 -9.12 3.58 1.71
CA LEU A 105 -8.66 4.38 0.58
C LEU A 105 -9.70 4.42 -0.54
N LYS A 106 -10.42 3.31 -0.78
CA LYS A 106 -11.56 3.27 -1.71
C LYS A 106 -12.62 4.31 -1.35
N GLU A 107 -13.05 4.35 -0.09
CA GLU A 107 -14.08 5.27 0.41
C GLU A 107 -13.64 6.74 0.24
N VAL A 108 -12.39 7.04 0.60
CA VAL A 108 -11.84 8.39 0.46
C VAL A 108 -11.80 8.81 -1.02
N LEU A 109 -11.37 7.91 -1.91
CA LEU A 109 -11.33 8.19 -3.34
C LEU A 109 -12.74 8.37 -3.95
N GLU A 110 -13.69 7.49 -3.62
CA GLU A 110 -15.09 7.60 -4.07
C GLU A 110 -15.76 8.88 -3.55
N SER A 111 -15.41 9.35 -2.35
CA SER A 111 -15.95 10.60 -1.80
C SER A 111 -15.42 11.86 -2.49
N HIS A 112 -14.20 11.81 -3.05
CA HIS A 112 -13.56 12.97 -3.69
C HIS A 112 -13.73 12.99 -5.21
N TYR A 113 -13.94 11.82 -5.83
CA TYR A 113 -14.12 11.69 -7.27
C TYR A 113 -15.43 10.94 -7.54
N GLU A 114 -16.51 11.70 -7.80
CA GLU A 114 -17.85 11.16 -8.08
C GLU A 114 -17.88 10.17 -9.25
N GLU A 115 -16.97 10.34 -10.23
CA GLU A 115 -16.84 9.45 -11.40
C GLU A 115 -16.04 8.17 -11.12
N LEU A 116 -15.38 8.07 -9.97
CA LEU A 116 -14.44 6.99 -9.67
C LEU A 116 -15.10 5.85 -8.89
N HIS A 117 -15.90 5.03 -9.57
CA HIS A 117 -16.40 3.79 -8.98
C HIS A 117 -15.32 2.70 -8.94
N LEU A 118 -14.93 2.30 -7.73
CA LEU A 118 -13.93 1.26 -7.49
C LEU A 118 -14.62 -0.06 -7.11
N HIS A 119 -14.37 -1.10 -7.90
CA HIS A 119 -14.95 -2.41 -7.67
C HIS A 119 -14.28 -3.13 -6.49
N LYS A 120 -15.07 -3.55 -5.49
CA LYS A 120 -14.57 -4.22 -4.26
C LYS A 120 -13.79 -5.50 -4.57
N VAL A 121 -14.27 -6.30 -5.54
CA VAL A 121 -13.62 -7.56 -5.94
C VAL A 121 -12.25 -7.29 -6.58
N LEU A 122 -12.14 -6.29 -7.46
CA LEU A 122 -10.85 -5.93 -8.04
C LEU A 122 -9.90 -5.34 -6.99
N LEU A 123 -10.40 -4.57 -6.02
CA LEU A 123 -9.58 -4.15 -4.87
C LEU A 123 -9.08 -5.33 -4.05
N PHE A 124 -9.87 -6.38 -3.89
CA PHE A 124 -9.46 -7.55 -3.12
C PHE A 124 -8.32 -8.32 -3.79
N PHE A 125 -8.39 -8.52 -5.11
CA PHE A 125 -7.32 -9.23 -5.84
C PHE A 125 -6.08 -8.36 -6.06
N PHE A 126 -6.29 -7.11 -6.47
CA PHE A 126 -5.21 -6.25 -6.95
C PHE A 126 -4.77 -5.19 -5.92
N HIS A 127 -5.45 -5.06 -4.78
CA HIS A 127 -5.08 -4.19 -3.67
C HIS A 127 -4.68 -2.76 -4.12
N ILE A 128 -3.43 -2.38 -3.86
CA ILE A 128 -2.85 -1.09 -4.22
C ILE A 128 -2.71 -0.94 -5.75
N TRP A 129 -2.50 -2.02 -6.49
CA TRP A 129 -2.28 -1.99 -7.94
C TRP A 129 -3.49 -1.46 -8.69
N TYR A 130 -4.70 -1.85 -8.28
CA TYR A 130 -5.93 -1.38 -8.91
C TYR A 130 -6.20 0.10 -8.63
N ILE A 131 -5.94 0.54 -7.39
CA ILE A 131 -6.04 1.95 -7.01
C ILE A 131 -5.05 2.77 -7.84
N GLN A 132 -3.80 2.31 -7.96
CA GLN A 132 -2.78 2.97 -8.77
C GLN A 132 -3.16 3.00 -10.27
N PHE A 133 -3.76 1.94 -10.79
CA PHE A 133 -4.23 1.87 -12.19
C PHE A 133 -5.36 2.86 -12.47
N LYS A 134 -6.36 2.93 -11.59
CA LYS A 134 -7.48 3.87 -11.74
C LYS A 134 -7.04 5.32 -11.58
N LEU A 135 -6.12 5.60 -10.65
CA LEU A 135 -5.53 6.93 -10.49
C LEU A 135 -4.71 7.35 -11.73
N ASN A 136 -3.92 6.44 -12.30
CA ASN A 136 -3.18 6.72 -13.53
C ASN A 136 -4.12 7.01 -14.71
N GLN A 137 -5.27 6.33 -14.80
CA GLN A 137 -6.29 6.62 -15.82
C GLN A 137 -6.91 8.01 -15.66
N LEU A 138 -7.28 8.42 -14.44
CA LEU A 138 -7.83 9.77 -14.20
C LEU A 138 -6.86 10.89 -14.59
N LYS A 139 -5.56 10.70 -14.38
CA LYS A 139 -4.54 11.67 -14.76
C LYS A 139 -4.29 11.70 -16.27
N GLN A 140 -4.52 10.58 -16.95
CA GLN A 140 -4.37 10.50 -18.40
C GLN A 140 -5.59 11.07 -19.14
N SER A 141 -6.80 10.93 -18.59
CA SER A 141 -8.00 11.55 -19.14
C SER A 141 -8.06 13.07 -18.95
N SER A 142 -7.31 13.63 -18.00
CA SER A 142 -7.18 15.08 -17.79
C SER A 142 -6.02 15.74 -18.56
N LEU A 143 -5.22 14.95 -19.29
CA LEU A 143 -4.22 15.46 -20.22
C LEU A 143 -4.86 15.57 -21.62
N PRO A 144 -4.94 16.77 -22.21
CA PRO A 144 -5.38 16.89 -23.60
C PRO A 144 -4.37 16.16 -24.49
N LEU A 145 -4.90 15.39 -25.44
CA LEU A 145 -4.18 14.72 -26.51
C LEU A 145 -3.14 15.68 -27.11
N GLN A 146 -1.85 15.42 -26.84
CA GLN A 146 -0.79 15.94 -27.69
C GLN A 146 -0.48 14.84 -28.70
N GLU A 147 -1.00 15.07 -29.91
CA GLU A 147 -0.58 14.44 -31.16
C GLU A 147 0.93 14.60 -31.40
#